data_AF-A0A7X1HRZ9-F1
#
_entry.id   AF-A0A7X1HRZ9-F1
#
_cell.length_a   1.000
_cell.length_b   1.000
_cell.length_c   1.000
_cell.angle_alpha   90.00
_cell.angle_beta   90.00
_cell.angle_gamma   90.00
#
_symmetry.space_group_name_H-M   'P 1'
#
loop_
_entity.id
_entity.type
_entity.pdbx_description
1 polymer ?
#
loop_
_entity_poly.entity_id
_entity_poly.type
_entity_poly.pdbx_seq_one_letter_code
_entity_poly.pdbx_strand_id
1 'polypeptide(L)'
;MVDFKKIDLMIDYIEEGTIPEGKSFNEFAIDFYLETKTLTLSKYLRLKDRSSKLPKIMNTKKAGEVLFETEKNDEMKSFLSRKGFKTLPELNYTAVMLLRKVDLFANWQKLVFFFEGGRTIQEINSSLKKELLPMEVEKLERFIKEELRLNDQELNWFLGKMEKVEKDKALYRAIRKLTK
;
A
#
# COMPACT_ATOMS: atom_id res chain seq x y z
N MET A 1 26.39 -10.04 13.22
CA MET A 1 25.96 -9.21 14.37
C MET A 1 25.16 -8.05 13.81
N VAL A 2 24.01 -7.71 14.40
CA VAL A 2 23.15 -6.62 13.88
C VAL A 2 23.83 -5.27 14.15
N ASP A 3 24.02 -4.46 13.11
CA ASP A 3 24.57 -3.11 13.24
C ASP A 3 23.43 -2.10 13.45
N PHE A 4 23.13 -1.80 14.72
CA PHE A 4 22.07 -0.88 15.08
C PHE A 4 22.35 0.58 14.65
N LYS A 5 23.62 1.00 14.53
CA LYS A 5 23.95 2.35 14.07
C LYS A 5 23.63 2.51 12.60
N LYS A 6 23.99 1.51 11.79
CA LYS A 6 23.63 1.44 10.38
C LYS A 6 22.11 1.45 10.19
N ILE A 7 21.39 0.64 10.97
CA ILE A 7 19.91 0.59 10.92
C ILE A 7 19.29 1.94 11.29
N ASP A 8 19.77 2.60 12.35
CA ASP A 8 19.27 3.91 12.75
C ASP A 8 19.45 4.95 11.64
N LEU A 9 20.63 4.98 10.99
CA LEU A 9 20.88 5.86 9.83
C LEU A 9 19.95 5.56 8.65
N MET A 10 19.71 4.29 8.34
CA MET A 10 18.78 3.91 7.27
C MET A 10 17.34 4.31 7.62
N ILE A 11 16.95 4.23 8.90
CA ILE A 11 15.65 4.71 9.35
C ILE A 11 15.54 6.23 9.15
N ASP A 12 16.58 7.01 9.46
CA ASP A 12 16.58 8.47 9.26
C ASP A 12 16.27 8.83 7.79
N TYR A 13 16.95 8.21 6.82
CA TYR A 13 16.64 8.38 5.38
C TYR A 13 15.16 8.05 5.06
N ILE A 14 14.64 6.95 5.60
CA ILE A 14 13.25 6.55 5.38
C ILE A 14 12.29 7.60 5.96
N GLU A 15 12.55 8.10 7.16
CA GLU A 15 11.70 9.08 7.83
C GLU A 15 11.63 10.39 7.03
N GLU A 16 12.78 10.87 6.56
CA GLU A 16 12.93 12.05 5.70
C GLU A 16 12.35 11.84 4.29
N GLY A 17 12.21 10.58 3.84
CA GLY A 17 11.75 10.29 2.48
C GLY A 17 12.84 10.50 1.43
N THR A 18 14.09 10.39 1.86
CA THR A 18 15.29 10.46 1.04
C THR A 18 15.87 9.05 0.88
N ILE A 19 16.90 8.92 0.06
CA ILE A 19 17.71 7.71 -0.08
C ILE A 19 19.20 8.11 -0.04
N PRO A 20 20.11 7.21 0.34
CA PRO A 20 21.54 7.48 0.29
C PRO A 20 21.99 7.88 -1.12
N GLU A 21 22.94 8.82 -1.20
CA GLU A 21 23.49 9.28 -2.48
C GLU A 21 24.14 8.11 -3.25
N GLY A 22 23.92 8.08 -4.57
CA GLY A 22 24.46 7.03 -5.44
C GLY A 22 23.73 5.68 -5.37
N LYS A 23 22.61 5.57 -4.64
CA LYS A 23 21.76 4.37 -4.63
C LYS A 23 20.41 4.62 -5.30
N SER A 24 19.85 3.56 -5.88
CA SER A 24 18.43 3.53 -6.21
C SER A 24 17.58 3.23 -4.97
N PHE A 25 16.29 3.52 -5.04
CA PHE A 25 15.35 3.14 -3.99
C PHE A 25 15.28 1.62 -3.82
N ASN A 26 15.31 0.87 -4.93
CA ASN A 26 15.28 -0.59 -4.89
C ASN A 26 16.50 -1.17 -4.16
N GLU A 27 17.71 -0.69 -4.47
CA GLU A 27 18.94 -1.07 -3.78
C GLU A 27 18.87 -0.76 -2.29
N PHE A 28 18.44 0.46 -1.96
CA PHE A 28 18.28 0.89 -0.57
C PHE A 28 17.26 0.03 0.20
N ALA A 29 16.12 -0.29 -0.41
CA ALA A 29 15.09 -1.10 0.21
C ALA A 29 15.56 -2.55 0.45
N ILE A 30 16.26 -3.16 -0.52
CA ILE A 30 16.84 -4.50 -0.39
C ILE A 30 17.87 -4.52 0.75
N ASP A 31 18.78 -3.56 0.79
CA ASP A 31 19.76 -3.44 1.88
C ASP A 31 19.06 -3.32 3.24
N PHE A 32 18.03 -2.48 3.32
CA PHE A 32 17.28 -2.28 4.56
C PHE A 32 16.59 -3.57 5.02
N TYR A 33 16.01 -4.31 4.08
CA TYR A 33 15.43 -5.62 4.37
C TYR A 33 16.50 -6.60 4.86
N LEU A 34 17.65 -6.70 4.20
CA LEU A 34 18.72 -7.63 4.57
C LEU A 34 19.29 -7.35 5.97
N GLU A 35 19.47 -6.07 6.33
CA GLU A 35 19.93 -5.64 7.65
C GLU A 35 18.89 -5.87 8.76
N THR A 36 17.59 -5.83 8.41
CA THR A 36 16.49 -5.89 9.40
C THR A 36 15.69 -7.19 9.38
N LYS A 37 15.97 -8.15 8.48
CA LYS A 37 15.15 -9.37 8.31
C LYS A 37 15.05 -10.22 9.56
N THR A 38 16.10 -10.29 10.37
CA THR A 38 16.15 -11.03 11.64
C THR A 38 15.65 -10.21 12.84
N LEU A 39 15.47 -8.89 12.67
CA LEU A 39 15.06 -7.99 13.73
C LEU A 39 13.54 -7.90 13.82
N THR A 40 13.01 -7.95 15.05
CA THR A 40 11.64 -7.52 15.36
C THR A 40 11.54 -5.99 15.29
N LEU A 41 11.54 -5.46 14.06
CA LEU A 41 11.66 -4.02 13.79
C LEU A 41 10.57 -3.18 14.47
N SER A 42 9.34 -3.69 14.55
CA SER A 42 8.24 -3.01 15.26
C SER A 42 8.53 -2.80 16.75
N LYS A 43 9.14 -3.79 17.42
CA LYS A 43 9.56 -3.69 18.83
C LYS A 43 10.73 -2.72 18.96
N TYR A 44 11.70 -2.80 18.05
CA TYR A 44 12.87 -1.91 18.03
C TYR A 44 12.46 -0.44 17.91
N LEU A 45 11.59 -0.11 16.96
CA LEU A 45 11.12 1.26 16.73
C LEU A 45 10.34 1.83 17.92
N ARG A 46 9.54 1.01 18.61
CA ARG A 46 8.82 1.43 19.82
C ARG A 46 9.76 1.76 20.97
N LEU A 47 10.84 1.00 21.14
CA LEU A 47 11.85 1.26 22.17
C LEU A 47 12.68 2.53 21.89
N LYS A 48 12.68 3.01 20.64
CA LYS A 48 13.39 4.21 20.20
C LYS A 48 12.46 5.43 20.06
N ASP A 49 11.21 5.32 20.52
CA ASP A 49 10.17 6.35 20.40
C ASP A 49 9.83 6.78 18.95
N ARG A 50 10.13 5.93 17.95
CA ARG A 50 9.90 6.18 16.52
C ARG A 50 8.60 5.57 16.00
N SER A 51 7.57 5.50 16.85
CA SER A 51 6.31 4.80 16.55
C SER A 51 5.48 5.49 15.44
N SER A 52 5.61 6.81 15.28
CA SER A 52 4.82 7.61 14.33
C SER A 52 5.15 7.34 12.86
N LYS A 53 6.35 6.82 12.57
CA LYS A 53 6.83 6.52 11.20
C LYS A 53 6.83 5.03 10.87
N LEU A 54 6.31 4.20 11.77
CA LEU A 54 6.25 2.75 11.65
C LEU A 54 5.66 2.28 10.30
N PRO A 55 4.56 2.86 9.76
CA PRO A 55 4.04 2.44 8.46
C PRO A 55 5.03 2.61 7.31
N LYS A 56 5.72 3.76 7.24
CA LYS A 56 6.67 4.07 6.17
C LYS A 56 7.89 3.15 6.21
N ILE A 57 8.41 2.93 7.41
CA ILE A 57 9.55 2.04 7.67
C ILE A 57 9.20 0.58 7.34
N MET A 58 8.05 0.10 7.82
CA MET A 58 7.60 -1.26 7.55
C MET A 58 7.30 -1.49 6.05
N ASN A 59 6.72 -0.51 5.35
CA ASN A 59 6.49 -0.61 3.91
C ASN A 59 7.81 -0.66 3.13
N THR A 60 8.82 0.11 3.55
CA THR A 60 10.16 0.06 2.93
C THR A 60 10.82 -1.30 3.14
N LYS A 61 10.73 -1.86 4.36
CA LYS A 61 11.19 -3.24 4.63
C LYS A 61 10.47 -4.25 3.73
N LYS A 62 9.15 -4.13 3.56
CA LYS A 62 8.37 -5.03 2.71
C LYS A 62 8.72 -4.89 1.23
N ALA A 63 9.07 -3.68 0.78
CA ALA A 63 9.55 -3.46 -0.58
C ALA A 63 10.85 -4.21 -0.83
N GLY A 64 11.81 -4.11 0.09
CA GLY A 64 13.06 -4.87 0.02
C GLY A 64 12.85 -6.37 -0.02
N GLU A 65 11.93 -6.90 0.79
CA GLU A 65 11.55 -8.32 0.75
C GLU A 65 10.99 -8.71 -0.62
N VAL A 66 10.02 -7.95 -1.15
CA VAL A 66 9.39 -8.22 -2.46
C VAL A 66 10.43 -8.19 -3.58
N LEU A 67 11.29 -7.18 -3.61
CA LEU A 67 12.34 -7.06 -4.62
C LEU A 67 13.32 -8.23 -4.55
N PHE A 68 13.84 -8.51 -3.35
CA PHE A 68 14.81 -9.59 -3.11
C PHE A 68 14.27 -10.98 -3.49
N GLU A 69 13.02 -11.28 -3.13
CA GLU A 69 12.39 -12.56 -3.50
C GLU A 69 12.10 -12.64 -5.01
N THR A 70 11.86 -11.51 -5.67
CA THR A 70 11.64 -11.46 -7.13
C THR A 70 12.91 -11.74 -7.92
N GLU A 71 14.05 -11.24 -7.47
CA GLU A 71 15.35 -11.52 -8.10
C GLU A 71 15.69 -13.01 -8.13
N LYS A 72 15.10 -13.80 -7.23
CA LYS A 72 15.32 -15.25 -7.13
C LYS A 72 14.21 -16.07 -7.80
N ASN A 73 13.18 -15.42 -8.34
CA ASN A 73 11.99 -16.07 -8.85
C ASN A 73 11.83 -15.81 -10.36
N ASP A 74 12.23 -16.79 -11.16
CA ASP A 74 12.20 -16.67 -12.63
C ASP A 74 10.78 -16.62 -13.21
N GLU A 75 9.80 -17.23 -12.54
CA GLU A 75 8.40 -17.10 -12.91
C GLU A 75 7.92 -15.65 -12.77
N MET A 76 8.29 -14.99 -11.67
CA MET A 76 7.95 -13.59 -11.46
C MET A 76 8.67 -12.66 -12.44
N LYS A 77 9.95 -12.90 -12.74
CA LYS A 77 10.65 -12.16 -13.80
C LYS A 77 9.97 -12.34 -15.15
N SER A 78 9.53 -13.56 -15.47
CA SER A 78 8.81 -13.86 -16.71
C SER A 78 7.44 -13.18 -16.76
N PHE A 79 6.73 -13.11 -15.63
CA PHE A 79 5.49 -12.33 -15.51
C PHE A 79 5.73 -10.84 -15.79
N LEU A 80 6.74 -10.23 -15.16
CA LEU A 80 7.08 -8.82 -15.35
C LEU A 80 7.51 -8.52 -16.79
N SER A 81 8.30 -9.39 -17.39
CA SER A 81 8.71 -9.27 -18.80
C SER A 81 7.50 -9.30 -19.76
N ARG A 82 6.53 -10.21 -19.53
CA ARG A 82 5.25 -10.23 -20.29
C ARG A 82 4.41 -8.96 -20.11
N LYS A 83 4.61 -8.24 -19.00
CA LYS A 83 3.99 -6.93 -18.73
C LYS A 83 4.80 -5.75 -19.28
N GLY A 84 5.89 -6.01 -19.99
CA GLY A 84 6.72 -4.98 -20.65
C GLY A 84 7.90 -4.48 -19.82
N PHE A 85 8.12 -5.01 -18.61
CA PHE A 85 9.24 -4.63 -17.75
C PHE A 85 10.49 -5.46 -18.10
N LYS A 86 11.43 -4.86 -18.83
CA LYS A 86 12.72 -5.50 -19.20
C LYS A 86 13.64 -5.73 -18.00
N THR A 87 13.53 -4.86 -17.01
CA THR A 87 14.22 -4.92 -15.72
C THR A 87 13.20 -4.73 -14.61
N LEU A 88 13.57 -5.05 -13.37
CA LEU A 88 12.73 -4.73 -12.21
C LEU A 88 12.42 -3.22 -12.21
N PRO A 89 11.13 -2.83 -12.15
CA PRO A 89 10.76 -1.42 -12.12
C PRO A 89 11.23 -0.79 -10.80
N GLU A 90 11.66 0.46 -10.89
CA GLU A 90 12.09 1.22 -9.73
C GLU A 90 10.86 1.58 -8.86
N LEU A 91 10.89 1.17 -7.60
CA LEU A 91 9.86 1.53 -6.63
C LEU A 91 10.14 2.91 -6.02
N ASN A 92 9.17 3.46 -5.31
CA ASN A 92 9.32 4.68 -4.55
C ASN A 92 8.39 4.66 -3.32
N TYR A 93 8.51 5.66 -2.45
CA TYR A 93 7.70 5.76 -1.23
C TYR A 93 6.18 5.75 -1.47
N THR A 94 5.73 6.08 -2.67
CA THR A 94 4.32 6.04 -3.09
C THR A 94 3.89 4.61 -3.47
N ALA A 95 4.66 3.94 -4.32
CA ALA A 95 4.37 2.59 -4.79
C ALA A 95 4.35 1.57 -3.63
N VAL A 96 5.27 1.70 -2.66
CA VAL A 96 5.37 0.76 -1.54
C VAL A 96 4.15 0.80 -0.60
N MET A 97 3.32 1.84 -0.66
CA MET A 97 2.07 1.91 0.11
C MET A 97 1.03 0.86 -0.34
N LEU A 98 1.21 0.24 -1.50
CA LEU A 98 0.35 -0.83 -2.02
C LEU A 98 0.70 -2.21 -1.46
N LEU A 99 1.92 -2.37 -0.92
CA LEU A 99 2.44 -3.66 -0.49
C LEU A 99 1.73 -4.18 0.76
N ARG A 100 1.46 -5.48 0.80
CA ARG A 100 0.79 -6.16 1.92
C ARG A 100 1.52 -7.46 2.25
N LYS A 101 1.22 -8.01 3.43
CA LYS A 101 1.65 -9.36 3.84
C LYS A 101 0.83 -10.44 3.13
N VAL A 102 0.95 -10.46 1.80
CA VAL A 102 0.36 -11.42 0.87
C VAL A 102 1.50 -12.01 0.03
N ASP A 103 1.16 -12.95 -0.85
CA ASP A 103 2.11 -13.58 -1.76
C ASP A 103 2.76 -12.57 -2.72
N LEU A 104 3.84 -13.00 -3.34
CA LEU A 104 4.68 -12.18 -4.20
C LEU A 104 3.92 -11.70 -5.45
N PHE A 105 3.13 -12.59 -6.06
CA PHE A 105 2.39 -12.31 -7.28
C PHE A 105 1.30 -11.25 -7.05
N ALA A 106 0.52 -11.37 -5.97
CA ALA A 106 -0.50 -10.39 -5.61
C ALA A 106 0.07 -8.99 -5.34
N ASN A 107 1.27 -8.91 -4.75
CA ASN A 107 1.97 -7.62 -4.59
C ASN A 107 2.40 -7.04 -5.96
N TRP A 108 2.94 -7.85 -6.86
CA TRP A 108 3.33 -7.38 -8.18
C TRP A 108 2.16 -6.99 -9.07
N GLN A 109 1.02 -7.69 -8.99
CA GLN A 109 -0.19 -7.27 -9.70
C GLN A 109 -0.56 -5.83 -9.35
N LYS A 110 -0.53 -5.46 -8.06
CA LYS A 110 -0.78 -4.08 -7.60
C LYS A 110 0.19 -3.08 -8.18
N LEU A 111 1.48 -3.41 -8.13
CA LEU A 111 2.54 -2.54 -8.62
C LEU A 111 2.44 -2.33 -10.14
N VAL A 112 2.16 -3.39 -10.90
CA VAL A 112 1.93 -3.31 -12.34
C VAL A 112 0.77 -2.38 -12.66
N PHE A 113 -0.39 -2.54 -11.99
CA PHE A 113 -1.52 -1.62 -12.18
C PHE A 113 -1.19 -0.17 -11.84
N PHE A 114 -0.36 0.06 -10.84
CA PHE A 114 0.11 1.39 -10.48
C PHE A 114 1.00 2.00 -11.57
N PHE A 115 1.93 1.22 -12.12
CA PHE A 115 2.84 1.68 -13.17
C PHE A 115 2.17 1.86 -14.53
N GLU A 116 1.10 1.12 -14.82
CA GLU A 116 0.28 1.30 -16.03
C GLU A 116 -0.54 2.63 -16.01
N GLY A 117 -0.52 3.39 -14.90
CA GLY A 117 -1.04 4.76 -14.82
C GLY A 117 -2.57 4.91 -14.85
N GLY A 118 -3.31 3.80 -14.87
CA GLY A 118 -4.77 3.81 -15.03
C GLY A 118 -5.58 4.01 -13.74
N ARG A 119 -4.95 3.96 -12.55
CA ARG A 119 -5.65 3.99 -11.24
C ARG A 119 -4.80 4.61 -10.14
N THR A 120 -5.43 5.39 -9.26
CA THR A 120 -4.85 5.92 -8.01
C THR A 120 -4.61 4.81 -6.98
N ILE A 121 -3.77 5.08 -5.96
CA ILE A 121 -3.53 4.14 -4.85
C ILE A 121 -4.84 3.70 -4.18
N GLN A 122 -5.79 4.61 -4.02
CA GLN A 122 -7.09 4.30 -3.43
C GLN A 122 -7.89 3.35 -4.31
N GLU A 123 -7.93 3.58 -5.62
CA GLU A 123 -8.61 2.72 -6.59
C GLU A 123 -7.96 1.34 -6.70
N ILE A 124 -6.64 1.24 -6.63
CA ILE A 124 -5.94 -0.04 -6.64
C ILE A 124 -6.23 -0.82 -5.35
N ASN A 125 -6.16 -0.16 -4.19
CA ASN A 125 -6.49 -0.78 -2.91
C ASN A 125 -7.96 -1.20 -2.81
N SER A 126 -8.90 -0.46 -3.43
CA SER A 126 -10.32 -0.82 -3.45
C SER A 126 -10.63 -1.94 -4.45
N SER A 127 -10.00 -1.93 -5.64
CA SER A 127 -10.18 -2.98 -6.66
C SER A 127 -9.67 -4.36 -6.25
N LEU A 128 -8.93 -4.43 -5.14
CA LEU A 128 -8.39 -5.64 -4.55
C LEU A 128 -8.93 -5.89 -3.13
N LYS A 129 -9.95 -5.14 -2.70
CA LYS A 129 -10.76 -5.59 -1.56
C LYS A 129 -11.35 -6.93 -1.95
N LYS A 130 -11.13 -7.94 -1.09
CA LYS A 130 -11.88 -9.21 -1.18
C LYS A 130 -13.36 -8.85 -1.29
N GLU A 131 -14.07 -9.49 -2.22
CA GLU A 131 -15.53 -9.46 -2.21
C GLU A 131 -15.99 -9.74 -0.79
N LEU A 132 -16.81 -8.84 -0.26
CA LEU A 132 -17.38 -9.03 1.06
C LEU A 132 -18.25 -10.27 1.01
N LEU A 133 -18.09 -11.18 1.99
CA LEU A 133 -19.01 -12.29 2.13
C LEU A 133 -20.43 -11.72 2.34
N PRO A 134 -21.50 -12.43 1.91
CA PRO A 134 -22.87 -11.94 2.05
C PRO A 134 -23.21 -11.47 3.48
N MET A 135 -22.71 -12.17 4.51
CA MET A 135 -22.87 -11.79 5.91
C MET A 135 -22.17 -10.48 6.29
N GLU A 136 -21.02 -10.18 5.67
CA GLU A 136 -20.31 -8.91 5.88
C GLU A 136 -21.04 -7.76 5.21
N VAL A 137 -21.62 -7.99 4.03
CA VAL A 137 -22.49 -7.03 3.34
C VAL A 137 -23.71 -6.73 4.21
N GLU A 138 -24.45 -7.75 4.65
CA GLU A 138 -25.63 -7.57 5.51
C GLU A 138 -25.32 -6.82 6.81
N LYS A 139 -24.16 -7.09 7.42
CA LYS A 139 -23.74 -6.40 8.65
C LYS A 139 -23.48 -4.92 8.40
N LEU A 140 -22.83 -4.58 7.29
CA LEU A 140 -22.57 -3.19 6.92
C LEU A 140 -23.85 -2.45 6.52
N GLU A 141 -24.72 -3.07 5.73
CA GLU A 141 -26.01 -2.50 5.35
C GLU A 141 -26.88 -2.23 6.57
N ARG A 142 -26.92 -3.16 7.52
CA ARG A 142 -27.66 -2.99 8.79
C ARG A 142 -27.11 -1.81 9.58
N PHE A 143 -25.80 -1.74 9.78
CA PHE A 143 -25.16 -0.64 10.49
C PHE A 143 -25.49 0.72 9.85
N ILE A 144 -25.38 0.84 8.52
CA ILE A 144 -25.68 2.09 7.82
C ILE A 144 -27.17 2.46 7.96
N LYS A 145 -28.08 1.48 7.82
CA LYS A 145 -29.52 1.70 8.00
C LYS A 145 -29.86 2.16 9.42
N GLU A 146 -29.21 1.60 10.44
CA GLU A 146 -29.41 1.98 11.83
C GLU A 146 -28.91 3.41 12.12
N GLU A 147 -27.67 3.72 11.73
CA GLU A 147 -27.04 5.02 12.01
C GLU A 147 -27.70 6.17 11.24
N LEU A 148 -28.03 5.95 9.97
CA LEU A 148 -28.64 6.96 9.11
C LEU A 148 -30.17 6.89 9.10
N ARG A 149 -30.77 5.94 9.85
CA ARG A 149 -32.21 5.68 9.92
C ARG A 149 -32.85 5.51 8.54
N LEU A 150 -32.23 4.68 7.71
CA LEU A 150 -32.67 4.42 6.34
C LEU A 150 -33.41 3.08 6.25
N ASN A 151 -34.40 3.02 5.36
CA ASN A 151 -34.95 1.75 4.88
C ASN A 151 -34.15 1.20 3.69
N ASP A 152 -34.52 0.01 3.18
CA ASP A 152 -33.79 -0.65 2.08
C ASP A 152 -33.80 0.15 0.77
N GLN A 153 -34.90 0.84 0.44
CA GLN A 153 -34.97 1.66 -0.77
C GLN A 153 -34.09 2.90 -0.63
N GLU A 154 -34.10 3.54 0.53
CA GLU A 154 -33.29 4.71 0.85
C GLU A 154 -31.81 4.39 0.90
N LEU A 155 -31.44 3.22 1.47
CA LEU A 155 -30.07 2.72 1.45
C LEU A 155 -29.58 2.53 0.01
N ASN A 156 -30.36 1.84 -0.83
CA ASN A 156 -30.00 1.62 -2.23
C ASN A 156 -29.84 2.94 -2.99
N TRP A 157 -30.77 3.88 -2.78
CA TRP A 157 -30.67 5.22 -3.36
C TRP A 157 -29.40 5.94 -2.88
N PHE A 158 -29.12 5.90 -1.58
CA PHE A 158 -27.96 6.55 -0.97
C PHE A 158 -26.64 5.99 -1.54
N LEU A 159 -26.48 4.66 -1.55
CA LEU A 159 -25.30 4.00 -2.13
C LEU A 159 -25.12 4.37 -3.61
N GLY A 160 -26.21 4.37 -4.39
CA GLY A 160 -26.18 4.77 -5.80
C GLY A 160 -25.81 6.26 -6.02
N LYS A 161 -26.16 7.16 -5.08
CA LYS A 161 -25.68 8.55 -5.12
C LYS A 161 -24.21 8.64 -4.73
N MET A 162 -23.80 7.95 -3.67
CA MET A 162 -22.41 7.94 -3.21
C MET A 162 -21.45 7.43 -4.29
N GLU A 163 -21.82 6.37 -5.01
CA GLU A 163 -21.02 5.87 -6.14
C GLU A 163 -20.79 6.95 -7.21
N LYS A 164 -21.83 7.73 -7.55
CA LYS A 164 -21.71 8.84 -8.51
C LYS A 164 -20.81 9.96 -7.97
N VAL A 165 -20.93 10.27 -6.68
CA VAL A 165 -20.11 11.28 -6.01
C VAL A 165 -18.64 10.88 -5.97
N GLU A 166 -18.34 9.61 -5.71
CA GLU A 166 -16.96 9.10 -5.69
C GLU A 166 -16.30 9.15 -7.08
N LYS A 167 -17.07 8.89 -8.15
CA LYS A 167 -16.57 8.91 -9.53
C LYS A 167 -16.39 10.32 -10.10
N ASP A 168 -17.09 11.33 -9.57
CA ASP A 168 -17.02 12.72 -10.05
C ASP A 168 -16.37 13.65 -9.03
N LYS A 169 -15.09 14.00 -9.28
CA LYS A 169 -14.31 14.91 -8.43
C LYS A 169 -14.91 16.32 -8.30
N ALA A 170 -15.60 16.83 -9.32
CA ALA A 170 -16.23 18.14 -9.26
C ALA A 170 -17.46 18.10 -8.35
N LEU A 171 -18.30 17.07 -8.50
CA LEU A 171 -19.47 16.84 -7.66
C LEU A 171 -19.06 16.63 -6.18
N TYR A 172 -18.04 15.80 -5.92
CA TYR A 172 -17.51 15.60 -4.57
C TYR A 172 -17.06 16.91 -3.92
N ARG A 173 -16.30 17.75 -4.65
CA ARG A 173 -15.84 19.06 -4.15
C ARG A 173 -17.01 20.00 -3.89
N ALA A 174 -18.04 19.99 -4.73
CA ALA A 174 -19.23 20.81 -4.55
C ALA A 174 -20.00 20.43 -3.28
N ILE A 175 -20.26 19.14 -3.07
CA ILE A 175 -20.93 18.63 -1.86
C ILE A 175 -20.13 18.98 -0.61
N ARG A 176 -18.82 18.75 -0.61
CA ARG A 176 -17.94 19.04 0.53
C ARG A 176 -17.92 20.51 0.93
N LYS A 177 -18.20 21.44 0.02
CA LYS A 177 -18.34 22.87 0.37
C LYS A 177 -19.63 23.16 1.14
N LEU A 178 -20.66 22.36 0.92
CA LEU A 178 -21.98 22.52 1.54
C LEU A 178 -22.09 21.74 2.84
N THR A 179 -21.47 20.56 2.91
CA THR A 179 -21.32 19.77 4.13
C THR A 179 -20.06 20.24 4.86
N LYS A 180 -20.19 21.27 5.70
CA LYS A 180 -19.09 21.74 6.57
C LYS A 180 -18.66 20.67 7.56
#